data_AF-A0A2N2ZGE6-F1
#
_entry.id   AF-A0A2N2ZGE6-F1
#
_cell.length_a   1.000
_cell.length_b   1.000
_cell.length_c   1.000
_cell.angle_alpha   90.00
_cell.angle_beta   90.00
_cell.angle_gamma   90.00
#
_symmetry.space_group_name_H-M   'P 1'
#
loop_
_entity.id
_entity.type
_entity.pdbx_description
1 polymer ?
#
loop_
_entity_poly.entity_id
_entity_poly.type
_entity_poly.pdbx_seq_one_letter_code
_entity_poly.pdbx_strand_id
1 'polypeptide(L)'
;MQLNNFMPTFAVQKIDAINGKQVINKLVVNGVSLLDQFEDSLEEKYKTEMESIYYYMEAVANLQSLPENKFRELKGAKDNVKEYEFKSNHIRVYAIKQPNCKLVVMCGYKNSQKDDINKFRAIKSQFIISQKNNKNENKG
;
A
#
# COMPACT_ATOMS: atom_id res chain seq x y z
N MET A 1 20.97 -7.63 28.41
CA MET A 1 20.95 -7.15 27.02
C MET A 1 19.78 -6.20 26.88
N GLN A 2 20.01 -4.92 26.60
CA GLN A 2 18.92 -4.00 26.25
C GLN A 2 18.45 -4.37 24.84
N LEU A 3 17.20 -4.85 24.73
CA LEU A 3 16.51 -4.91 23.44
C LEU A 3 16.29 -3.45 23.01
N ASN A 4 17.15 -2.94 22.14
CA ASN A 4 16.84 -1.71 21.43
C ASN A 4 15.56 -1.97 20.63
N ASN A 5 14.43 -1.45 21.13
CA ASN A 5 13.16 -1.41 20.42
C ASN A 5 13.33 -0.53 19.18
N PHE A 6 13.87 -1.09 18.10
CA PHE A 6 14.06 -0.36 16.86
C PHE A 6 12.70 -0.14 16.22
N MET A 7 12.12 1.05 16.41
CA MET A 7 10.93 1.43 15.67
C MET A 7 11.27 1.50 14.17
N PRO A 8 10.42 0.94 13.29
CA PRO A 8 10.67 1.03 11.86
C PRO A 8 10.66 2.49 11.40
N THR A 9 11.59 2.82 10.51
CA THR A 9 11.60 4.09 9.79
C THR A 9 10.67 3.99 8.58
N PHE A 10 9.97 5.09 8.28
CA PHE A 10 9.01 5.14 7.19
C PHE A 10 9.31 6.32 6.27
N ALA A 11 9.30 6.05 4.97
CA ALA A 11 9.31 7.05 3.91
C ALA A 11 8.19 6.77 2.91
N VAL A 12 7.83 7.79 2.14
CA VAL A 12 6.81 7.70 1.10
C VAL A 12 7.45 8.13 -0.21
N GLN A 13 7.33 7.31 -1.24
CA GLN A 13 7.88 7.57 -2.57
C GLN A 13 6.77 7.56 -3.61
N LYS A 14 6.85 8.43 -4.61
CA LYS A 14 5.92 8.41 -5.74
C LYS A 14 6.13 7.15 -6.57
N ILE A 15 5.06 6.58 -7.09
CA ILE A 15 5.13 5.54 -8.13
C ILE A 15 5.07 6.26 -9.48
N ASP A 16 6.24 6.47 -10.11
CA ASP A 16 6.33 7.30 -11.32
C ASP A 16 5.69 6.68 -12.56
N ALA A 17 5.48 5.36 -12.57
CA ALA A 17 4.78 4.68 -13.65
C ALA A 17 3.27 5.01 -13.73
N ILE A 18 2.71 5.68 -12.72
CA ILE A 18 1.27 6.01 -12.66
C ILE A 18 1.06 7.49 -12.94
N ASN A 19 0.37 7.79 -14.04
CA ASN A 19 0.04 9.15 -14.43
C ASN A 19 -1.46 9.43 -14.21
N GLY A 20 -1.79 10.18 -13.16
CA GLY A 20 -3.18 10.56 -12.93
C GLY A 20 -3.39 11.81 -12.09
N LYS A 21 -4.67 12.22 -12.01
CA LYS A 21 -5.11 13.40 -11.24
C LYS A 21 -4.79 13.29 -9.74
N GLN A 22 -4.84 12.08 -9.19
CA GLN A 22 -4.41 11.77 -7.84
C GLN A 22 -3.04 11.09 -7.88
N VAL A 23 -2.12 11.54 -7.03
CA VAL A 23 -0.84 10.86 -6.85
C VAL A 23 -1.08 9.50 -6.18
N ILE A 24 -0.35 8.48 -6.62
CA ILE A 24 -0.22 7.21 -5.92
C ILE A 24 1.24 7.05 -5.50
N ASN A 25 1.43 6.83 -4.20
CA ASN A 25 2.74 6.61 -3.60
C ASN A 25 2.88 5.16 -3.14
N LYS A 26 4.11 4.70 -2.95
CA LYS A 26 4.47 3.47 -2.25
C LYS A 26 5.12 3.79 -0.90
N LEU A 27 4.84 2.94 0.09
CA LEU A 27 5.49 3.00 1.39
C LEU A 27 6.87 2.34 1.30
N VAL A 28 7.84 2.97 1.97
CA VAL A 28 9.19 2.46 2.16
C VAL A 28 9.40 2.29 3.65
N VAL A 29 9.72 1.07 4.09
CA VAL A 29 9.94 0.69 5.48
C VAL A 29 11.40 0.30 5.64
N ASN A 30 12.15 0.97 6.52
CA ASN A 30 13.58 0.73 6.72
C ASN A 30 14.39 0.76 5.41
N GLY A 31 14.09 1.73 4.54
CA GLY A 31 14.75 1.89 3.25
C GLY A 31 14.27 0.95 2.14
N VAL A 32 13.28 0.09 2.41
CA VAL A 32 12.82 -0.93 1.46
C VAL A 32 11.32 -0.78 1.16
N SER A 33 10.93 -0.80 -0.12
CA SER A 33 9.52 -0.89 -0.48
C SER A 33 9.09 -2.35 -0.63
N LEU A 34 8.00 -2.71 0.06
CA LEU A 34 7.39 -4.04 -0.08
C LEU A 34 6.73 -4.27 -1.44
N LEU A 35 6.43 -3.19 -2.18
CA LEU A 35 5.97 -3.28 -3.57
C LEU A 35 7.13 -3.72 -4.47
N ASP A 36 8.24 -2.98 -4.42
CA ASP A 36 9.43 -3.25 -5.24
C ASP A 36 9.99 -4.66 -4.97
N GLN A 37 10.11 -5.06 -3.69
CA GLN A 37 10.58 -6.41 -3.35
C GLN A 37 9.70 -7.52 -3.93
N PHE A 38 8.39 -7.30 -3.98
CA PHE A 38 7.48 -8.29 -4.55
C PHE A 38 7.60 -8.33 -6.07
N GLU A 39 7.75 -7.18 -6.73
CA GLU A 39 7.97 -7.09 -8.18
C GLU A 39 9.29 -7.73 -8.59
N ASP A 40 10.38 -7.47 -7.86
CA ASP A 40 11.70 -8.06 -8.08
C ASP A 40 11.72 -9.59 -7.94
N SER A 41 10.82 -10.12 -7.10
CA SER A 41 10.66 -11.58 -6.88
C SER A 41 9.50 -12.20 -7.66
N LEU A 42 8.83 -11.42 -8.51
CA LEU A 42 7.64 -11.87 -9.22
C LEU A 42 8.01 -12.86 -10.34
N GLU A 43 7.39 -14.03 -10.33
CA GLU A 43 7.55 -14.99 -11.41
C GLU A 43 7.03 -14.42 -12.74
N GLU A 44 7.70 -14.73 -13.85
CA GLU A 44 7.37 -14.24 -15.20
C GLU A 44 5.88 -14.38 -15.55
N LYS A 45 5.28 -15.52 -15.18
CA LYS A 45 3.87 -15.85 -15.45
C LYS A 45 2.87 -14.87 -14.81
N TYR A 46 3.29 -14.09 -13.83
CA TYR A 46 2.46 -13.11 -13.12
C TYR A 46 2.72 -11.66 -13.52
N LYS A 47 3.70 -11.37 -14.37
CA LYS A 47 4.04 -9.99 -14.76
C LYS A 47 2.87 -9.26 -15.43
N THR A 48 2.17 -9.89 -16.36
CA THR A 48 0.99 -9.30 -17.02
C THR A 48 -0.16 -9.02 -16.04
N GLU A 49 -0.26 -9.80 -14.95
CA GLU A 49 -1.21 -9.49 -13.89
C GLU A 49 -0.81 -8.25 -13.11
N MET A 50 0.49 -8.05 -12.86
CA MET A 50 0.99 -6.84 -12.22
C MET A 50 0.80 -5.61 -13.13
N GLU A 51 1.08 -5.72 -14.43
CA GLU A 51 0.76 -4.67 -15.40
C GLU A 51 -0.72 -4.27 -15.38
N SER A 52 -1.62 -5.27 -15.29
CA SER A 52 -3.07 -5.03 -15.15
C SER A 52 -3.39 -4.26 -13.86
N ILE A 53 -2.70 -4.56 -12.76
CA ILE A 53 -2.83 -3.81 -11.50
C ILE A 53 -2.39 -2.37 -11.69
N TYR A 54 -1.25 -2.10 -12.33
CA TYR A 54 -0.79 -0.73 -12.61
C TYR A 54 -1.80 0.05 -13.46
N TYR A 55 -2.37 -0.60 -14.49
CA TYR A 55 -3.46 -0.02 -15.28
C TYR A 55 -4.68 0.35 -14.40
N TYR A 56 -5.09 -0.53 -13.47
CA TYR A 56 -6.18 -0.22 -12.53
C TYR A 56 -5.84 0.91 -11.57
N MET A 57 -4.59 0.99 -11.10
CA MET A 57 -4.13 2.09 -10.27
C MET A 57 -4.19 3.42 -11.01
N GLU A 58 -3.76 3.46 -12.28
CA GLU A 58 -3.84 4.66 -13.11
C GLU A 58 -5.28 5.08 -13.42
N ALA A 59 -6.16 4.14 -13.73
CA ALA A 59 -7.59 4.40 -13.89
C ALA A 59 -8.18 5.06 -12.62
N VAL A 60 -7.88 4.50 -11.45
CA VAL A 60 -8.32 5.03 -10.14
C VAL A 60 -7.67 6.38 -9.82
N ALA A 61 -6.41 6.59 -10.22
CA ALA A 61 -5.71 7.87 -10.11
C ALA A 61 -6.40 8.95 -10.96
N ASN A 62 -6.98 8.55 -12.09
CA ASN A 62 -7.77 9.39 -12.99
C ASN A 62 -9.26 9.49 -12.64
N LEU A 63 -9.64 9.10 -11.42
CA LEU A 63 -11.01 9.18 -10.88
C LEU A 63 -12.01 8.29 -11.62
N GLN A 64 -11.54 7.25 -12.31
CA GLN A 64 -12.42 6.26 -12.93
C GLN A 64 -12.93 5.26 -11.88
N SER A 65 -14.20 4.90 -12.00
CA SER A 65 -14.79 3.80 -11.25
C SER A 65 -14.38 2.48 -11.86
N LEU A 66 -14.03 1.51 -11.02
CA LEU A 66 -13.71 0.15 -11.44
C LEU A 66 -14.67 -0.85 -10.81
N PRO A 67 -14.91 -2.00 -11.46
CA PRO A 67 -15.66 -3.10 -10.85
C PRO A 67 -15.04 -3.60 -9.56
N GLU A 68 -15.86 -4.10 -8.62
CA GLU A 68 -15.41 -4.55 -7.29
C GLU A 68 -14.39 -5.72 -7.36
N ASN A 69 -14.45 -6.52 -8.41
CA ASN A 69 -13.48 -7.58 -8.63
C ASN A 69 -12.09 -7.08 -9.06
N LYS A 70 -11.94 -5.77 -9.37
CA LYS A 70 -10.67 -5.11 -9.74
C LYS A 70 -10.18 -4.12 -8.70
N PHE A 71 -11.08 -3.34 -8.10
CA PHE A 71 -10.76 -2.39 -7.05
C PHE A 71 -11.92 -2.25 -6.07
N ARG A 72 -11.64 -2.30 -4.76
CA ARG A 72 -12.66 -2.13 -3.72
C ARG A 72 -12.11 -1.54 -2.44
N GLU A 73 -13.01 -1.00 -1.62
CA GLU A 73 -12.72 -0.64 -0.23
C GLU A 73 -12.76 -1.89 0.66
N LEU A 74 -11.72 -2.13 1.45
CA LEU A 74 -11.70 -3.19 2.45
C LEU A 74 -12.55 -2.82 3.66
N LYS A 75 -13.20 -3.81 4.27
CA LYS A 75 -14.03 -3.64 5.47
C LYS A 75 -13.34 -4.17 6.72
N GLY A 76 -13.76 -3.66 7.88
CA GLY A 76 -13.25 -4.10 9.19
C GLY A 76 -11.98 -3.38 9.67
N ALA A 77 -11.62 -2.24 9.07
CA ALA A 77 -10.65 -1.32 9.67
C ALA A 77 -11.19 -0.81 11.02
N LYS A 78 -10.33 -0.74 12.04
CA LYS A 78 -10.69 -0.24 13.38
C LYS A 78 -10.40 1.26 13.55
N ASP A 79 -9.95 1.92 12.50
CA ASP A 79 -9.59 3.33 12.46
C ASP A 79 -10.33 4.04 11.31
N ASN A 80 -10.20 5.36 11.27
CA ASN A 80 -10.88 6.20 10.27
C ASN A 80 -10.13 6.27 8.92
N VAL A 81 -9.09 5.46 8.71
CA VAL A 81 -8.33 5.45 7.46
C VAL A 81 -8.91 4.37 6.54
N LYS A 82 -9.52 4.81 5.44
CA LYS A 82 -10.03 3.90 4.41
C LYS A 82 -8.91 3.03 3.84
N GLU A 83 -9.20 1.74 3.78
CA GLU A 83 -8.34 0.70 3.21
C GLU A 83 -8.90 0.29 1.84
N TYR A 84 -8.01 -0.01 0.89
CA TYR A 84 -8.38 -0.42 -0.45
C TYR A 84 -7.58 -1.63 -0.90
N GLU A 85 -8.14 -2.35 -1.86
CA GLU A 85 -7.54 -3.51 -2.50
C GLU A 85 -7.68 -3.41 -4.02
N PHE A 86 -6.55 -3.45 -4.73
CA PHE A 86 -6.48 -3.70 -6.18
C PHE A 86 -6.29 -5.20 -6.43
N LYS A 87 -6.91 -5.73 -7.47
CA LYS A 87 -7.07 -7.17 -7.69
C LYS A 87 -6.83 -7.57 -9.15
N SER A 88 -5.98 -8.56 -9.34
CA SER A 88 -5.93 -9.40 -10.53
C SER A 88 -6.43 -10.82 -10.18
N ASN A 89 -6.12 -11.84 -10.99
CA ASN A 89 -6.46 -13.22 -10.65
C ASN A 89 -5.73 -13.66 -9.37
N HIS A 90 -4.40 -13.57 -9.36
CA HIS A 90 -3.54 -14.07 -8.31
C HIS A 90 -2.93 -12.99 -7.42
N ILE A 91 -2.82 -11.74 -7.88
CA ILE A 91 -2.15 -10.65 -7.14
C ILE A 91 -3.17 -9.74 -6.44
N ARG A 92 -2.84 -9.33 -5.21
CA ARG A 92 -3.54 -8.29 -4.45
C ARG A 92 -2.58 -7.18 -4.08
N VAL A 93 -3.00 -5.93 -4.24
CA VAL A 93 -2.25 -4.77 -3.75
C VAL A 93 -3.09 -3.96 -2.78
N TYR A 94 -2.55 -3.71 -1.60
CA TYR A 94 -3.25 -3.08 -0.48
C TYR A 94 -2.79 -1.64 -0.33
N ALA A 95 -3.76 -0.73 -0.26
CA ALA A 95 -3.51 0.70 -0.17
C ALA A 95 -4.36 1.36 0.91
N ILE A 96 -3.95 2.54 1.36
CA ILE A 96 -4.71 3.38 2.27
C ILE A 96 -5.01 4.74 1.64
N LYS A 97 -6.10 5.37 2.08
CA LYS A 97 -6.37 6.76 1.75
C LYS A 97 -5.39 7.68 2.49
N GLN A 98 -4.82 8.63 1.76
CA GLN A 98 -4.13 9.80 2.32
C GLN A 98 -4.79 11.09 1.82
N PRO A 99 -4.51 12.26 2.43
CA PRO A 99 -4.93 13.54 1.88
C PRO A 99 -4.46 13.68 0.43
N ASN A 100 -5.40 13.88 -0.50
CA ASN A 100 -5.17 14.05 -1.93
C ASN A 100 -4.46 12.91 -2.70
N CYS A 101 -4.08 11.81 -2.05
CA CYS A 101 -3.43 10.67 -2.70
C CYS A 101 -3.93 9.31 -2.17
N LYS A 102 -3.38 8.23 -2.71
CA LYS A 102 -3.44 6.88 -2.13
C LYS A 102 -2.01 6.40 -1.87
N LEU A 103 -1.81 5.64 -0.80
CA LEU A 103 -0.53 5.05 -0.45
C LEU A 103 -0.62 3.54 -0.55
N VAL A 104 0.10 2.94 -1.49
CA VAL A 104 0.33 1.50 -1.57
C VAL A 104 1.26 1.09 -0.44
N VAL A 105 0.81 0.13 0.36
CA VAL A 105 1.53 -0.31 1.56
C VAL A 105 2.25 -1.63 1.31
N MET A 106 1.59 -2.59 0.68
CA MET A 106 2.17 -3.87 0.32
C MET A 106 1.34 -4.60 -0.74
N CYS A 107 1.87 -5.70 -1.25
CA CYS A 107 1.20 -6.60 -2.16
C CYS A 107 1.48 -8.06 -1.77
N GLY A 108 0.74 -8.98 -2.36
CA GLY A 108 0.84 -10.41 -2.06
C GLY A 108 -0.07 -11.25 -2.96
N TYR A 109 -0.03 -12.57 -2.74
CA TYR A 109 -0.84 -13.51 -3.49
C TYR A 109 -2.22 -13.70 -2.86
N LYS A 110 -3.22 -14.04 -3.67
CA LYS A 110 -4.61 -14.27 -3.23
C LYS A 110 -4.70 -15.39 -2.18
N ASN A 111 -3.87 -16.43 -2.28
CA ASN A 111 -3.89 -17.56 -1.36
C ASN A 111 -3.39 -17.20 0.05
N SER A 112 -2.56 -16.15 0.19
CA SER A 112 -2.08 -15.60 1.47
C SER A 112 -2.90 -14.40 1.98
N GLN A 113 -4.02 -14.07 1.32
CA GLN A 113 -4.76 -12.82 1.53
C GLN A 113 -5.13 -12.55 3.00
N LYS A 114 -5.52 -13.57 3.77
CA LYS A 114 -5.88 -13.38 5.19
C LYS A 114 -4.69 -12.88 6.01
N ASP A 115 -3.53 -13.49 5.81
CA ASP A 115 -2.31 -13.15 6.52
C ASP A 115 -1.75 -11.82 6.02
N ASP A 116 -1.85 -11.57 4.71
CA ASP A 116 -1.46 -10.30 4.10
C ASP A 116 -2.28 -9.12 4.64
N ILE A 117 -3.60 -9.27 4.83
CA ILE A 117 -4.44 -8.22 5.43
C ILE A 117 -4.01 -7.93 6.87
N ASN A 118 -3.64 -8.95 7.65
CA ASN A 118 -3.15 -8.75 9.01
C ASN A 118 -1.81 -7.99 9.01
N LYS A 119 -0.87 -8.39 8.14
CA LYS A 119 0.43 -7.74 7.97
C LYS A 119 0.27 -6.30 7.49
N PHE A 120 -0.58 -6.08 6.48
CA PHE A 120 -0.94 -4.76 5.96
C PHE A 120 -1.43 -3.83 7.08
N ARG A 121 -2.38 -4.30 7.90
CA ARG A 121 -2.94 -3.50 9.02
C ARG A 121 -1.92 -3.22 10.11
N ALA A 122 -1.00 -4.16 10.38
CA ALA A 122 0.08 -3.95 11.33
C ALA A 122 1.04 -2.84 10.84
N ILE A 123 1.50 -2.92 9.59
CA ILE A 123 2.38 -1.92 8.97
C ILE A 123 1.69 -0.55 8.89
N LYS A 124 0.43 -0.53 8.44
CA LYS A 124 -0.41 0.68 8.42
C LYS A 124 -0.46 1.35 9.79
N SER A 125 -0.71 0.58 10.85
CA SER A 125 -0.83 1.10 12.20
C SER A 125 0.48 1.73 12.67
N GLN A 126 1.61 1.05 12.44
CA GLN A 126 2.94 1.58 12.76
C GLN A 126 3.24 2.87 11.99
N PHE A 127 2.91 2.92 10.70
CA PHE A 127 3.06 4.12 9.88
C PHE A 127 2.19 5.28 10.41
N ILE A 128 0.92 5.06 10.72
CA ILE A 128 0.05 6.13 11.26
C ILE A 128 0.58 6.67 12.58
N ILE A 129 1.10 5.80 13.45
CA ILE A 129 1.70 6.20 14.73
C ILE A 129 2.94 7.07 14.48
N SER A 130 3.85 6.66 13.58
CA SER A 130 5.06 7.44 13.28
C SER A 130 4.73 8.84 12.73
N GLN A 131 3.70 8.95 11.88
CA GLN A 131 3.24 10.24 11.37
C GLN A 131 2.65 11.17 12.44
N LYS A 132 2.01 10.61 13.48
CA LYS A 132 1.48 11.41 14.61
C LYS A 132 2.61 11.93 15.49
N ASN A 133 3.60 11.10 15.79
CA ASN A 133 4.74 11.48 16.62
C ASN A 133 5.52 12.63 15.98
N ASN A 134 5.84 12.52 14.69
CA ASN A 134 6.53 13.58 13.94
C ASN A 134 5.75 14.91 13.92
N LYS A 135 4.41 14.88 13.96
CA LYS A 135 3.59 16.12 14.01
C LYS A 135 3.58 16.78 15.38
N ASN A 136 3.76 16.01 16.46
CA ASN A 136 3.79 16.53 17.83
C ASN A 136 5.13 17.17 18.14
N GLU A 137 6.24 16.63 17.63
CA GLU A 137 7.59 17.20 17.78
C GLU A 137 7.73 18.57 17.09
N ASN A 138 7.07 18.78 15.96
CA ASN A 138 7.09 20.05 15.22
C ASN A 138 6.15 21.14 15.79
N LYS A 139 5.54 20.90 16.96
CA LYS A 139 4.60 21.82 17.63
C LYS A 139 5.04 22.25 19.04
N GLY A 140 6.18 21.77 19.52
CA GLY A 140 6.84 22.23 20.74
C GLY A 140 7.98 23.18 20.42
#